data_AF-A0A402CTI2-F1
#
_entry.id   AF-A0A402CTI2-F1
#
_cell.length_a   1.000
_cell.length_b   1.000
_cell.length_c   1.000
_cell.angle_alpha   90.00
_cell.angle_beta   90.00
_cell.angle_gamma   90.00
#
_symmetry.space_group_name_H-M   'P 1'
#
loop_
_entity.id
_entity.type
_entity.pdbx_description
1 polymer ?
#
loop_
_entity_poly.entity_id
_entity_poly.type
_entity_poly.pdbx_seq_one_letter_code
_entity_poly.pdbx_strand_id
1 'polypeptide(L)'
;MPFPRKFQSLLEIERGDVTIPDYVWLVYAVCAVTKDSCGWGGWMVESAFQNDGGQSTSTGDILLPTMDEQRCPICGRETFRTGASVRMAPTQDQRLPRKPGVDYAVAPIEYDE
;
A
#
# COMPACT_ATOMS: atom_id res chain seq x y z
N MET A 1 -14.13 -10.08 -17.12
CA MET A 1 -13.64 -9.38 -18.33
C MET A 1 -12.17 -9.72 -18.43
N PRO A 2 -11.72 -10.23 -19.59
CA PRO A 2 -10.31 -10.51 -19.83
C PRO A 2 -9.45 -9.25 -19.67
N PHE A 3 -8.18 -9.47 -19.31
CA PHE A 3 -7.16 -8.43 -19.16
C PHE A 3 -6.40 -8.24 -20.47
N PRO A 4 -5.94 -7.02 -20.81
CA PRO A 4 -5.07 -6.82 -21.96
C PRO A 4 -3.73 -7.56 -21.79
N ARG A 5 -3.37 -8.41 -22.75
CA ARG A 5 -2.16 -9.26 -22.70
C ARG A 5 -0.85 -8.48 -22.50
N LYS A 6 -0.78 -7.24 -22.99
CA LYS A 6 0.38 -6.35 -22.80
C LYS A 6 0.72 -6.06 -21.34
N PHE A 7 -0.20 -6.31 -20.40
CA PHE A 7 0.01 -6.14 -18.95
C PHE A 7 0.24 -7.46 -18.21
N GLN A 8 0.40 -8.58 -18.92
CA GLN A 8 0.64 -9.89 -18.32
C GLN A 8 1.76 -9.86 -17.26
N SER A 9 2.89 -9.23 -17.59
CA SER A 9 4.04 -9.12 -16.67
C SER A 9 3.77 -8.29 -15.42
N LEU A 10 2.71 -7.47 -15.38
CA LEU A 10 2.29 -6.72 -14.18
C LEU A 10 1.28 -7.50 -13.34
N LEU A 11 0.47 -8.34 -14.00
CA LEU A 11 -0.60 -9.12 -13.37
C LEU A 11 -0.08 -10.42 -12.75
N GLU A 12 1.05 -10.92 -13.23
CA GLU A 12 1.71 -12.16 -12.77
C GLU A 12 2.91 -11.88 -11.85
N ILE A 13 3.04 -10.66 -11.30
CA ILE A 13 4.10 -10.31 -10.34
C ILE A 13 3.98 -11.18 -9.09
N GLU A 14 5.05 -11.87 -8.73
CA GLU A 14 5.17 -12.60 -7.47
C GLU A 14 6.04 -11.86 -6.45
N ARG A 15 6.13 -12.42 -5.25
CA ARG A 15 6.94 -11.86 -4.16
C ARG A 15 8.41 -11.65 -4.55
N GLY A 16 8.96 -12.50 -5.42
CA GLY A 16 10.35 -12.41 -5.87
C GLY A 16 10.62 -11.25 -6.84
N ASP A 17 9.56 -10.71 -7.46
CA ASP A 17 9.66 -9.70 -8.51
C ASP A 17 9.55 -8.26 -7.97
N VAL A 18 9.34 -8.11 -6.66
CA VAL A 18 9.16 -6.81 -6.00
C VAL A 18 10.20 -6.57 -4.91
N THR A 19 10.63 -5.31 -4.78
CA THR A 19 11.44 -4.87 -3.65
C THR A 19 10.58 -4.89 -2.38
N ILE A 20 11.01 -5.67 -1.39
CA ILE A 20 10.32 -5.75 -0.09
C ILE A 20 10.80 -4.58 0.79
N PRO A 21 9.89 -3.75 1.34
CA PRO A 21 10.29 -2.70 2.29
C PRO A 21 10.79 -3.29 3.60
N ASP A 22 11.81 -2.65 4.17
CA ASP A 22 12.29 -2.92 5.53
C ASP A 22 11.35 -2.34 6.58
N TYR A 23 10.67 -1.26 6.26
CA TYR A 23 9.60 -0.71 7.09
C TYR A 23 8.65 0.17 6.28
N VAL A 24 7.46 0.39 6.84
CA VAL A 24 6.45 1.31 6.30
C VAL A 24 6.07 2.34 7.34
N TRP A 25 5.69 3.53 6.89
CA TRP A 25 5.04 4.54 7.72
C TRP A 25 3.53 4.45 7.53
N LEU A 26 2.81 4.20 8.62
CA LEU A 26 1.35 4.20 8.64
C LEU A 26 0.86 5.49 9.27
N VAL A 27 -0.20 6.05 8.70
CA VAL A 27 -0.88 7.23 9.24
C VAL A 27 -2.35 6.92 9.42
N TYR A 28 -2.95 7.46 10.48
CA TYR A 28 -4.40 7.40 10.64
C TYR A 28 -5.02 8.60 9.92
N ALA A 29 -5.91 8.32 8.97
CA ALA A 29 -6.56 9.32 8.14
C ALA A 29 -8.07 9.24 8.27
N VAL A 30 -8.75 10.36 8.05
CA VAL A 30 -10.21 10.47 8.12
C VAL A 30 -10.79 11.14 6.87
N CYS A 31 -11.85 10.57 6.32
CA CYS A 31 -12.65 11.20 5.27
C CYS A 31 -13.66 12.15 5.90
N ALA A 32 -13.20 13.38 6.18
CA ALA A 32 -14.00 14.44 6.80
C ALA A 32 -13.69 15.84 6.27
N VAL A 33 -12.94 15.95 5.15
CA VAL A 33 -12.46 17.23 4.60
C VAL A 33 -13.58 18.05 3.95
N THR A 34 -14.49 17.37 3.26
CA THR A 34 -15.58 18.01 2.49
C THR A 34 -16.95 17.72 3.10
N LYS A 35 -17.96 18.55 2.79
CA LYS A 35 -19.33 18.37 3.27
C LYS A 35 -19.93 16.99 2.92
N ASP A 36 -19.55 16.43 1.78
CA ASP A 36 -20.05 15.15 1.28
C ASP A 36 -19.14 13.96 1.64
N SER A 37 -18.29 14.12 2.67
CA SER A 37 -17.39 13.06 3.11
C SER A 37 -18.17 11.94 3.80
N CYS A 38 -17.71 10.70 3.64
CA CYS A 38 -18.42 9.53 4.18
C CYS A 38 -18.14 9.23 5.66
N GLY A 39 -17.21 9.95 6.29
CA GLY A 39 -16.85 9.76 7.70
C GLY A 39 -15.93 8.57 7.98
N TRP A 40 -15.40 7.90 6.95
CA TRP A 40 -14.44 6.81 7.12
C TRP A 40 -13.20 7.25 7.93
N GLY A 41 -12.71 6.39 8.82
CA GLY A 41 -11.45 6.59 9.54
C GLY A 41 -10.67 5.28 9.60
N GLY A 42 -9.38 5.33 9.29
CA GLY A 42 -8.55 4.14 9.24
C GLY A 42 -7.07 4.40 9.01
N TRP A 43 -6.29 3.32 9.05
CA TRP A 43 -4.85 3.36 8.77
C TRP A 43 -4.59 3.32 7.27
N MET A 44 -3.68 4.18 6.79
CA MET A 44 -3.19 4.23 5.42
C MET A 44 -1.66 4.08 5.41
N VAL A 45 -1.14 3.43 4.37
CA VAL A 45 0.30 3.44 4.09
C VAL A 45 0.65 4.80 3.51
N GLU A 46 1.51 5.55 4.18
CA GLU A 46 2.01 6.84 3.71
C GLU A 46 3.28 6.68 2.89
N SER A 47 4.18 5.79 3.32
CA SER A 47 5.46 5.57 2.66
C SER A 47 6.03 4.20 3.00
N ALA A 48 6.88 3.68 2.12
CA ALA A 48 7.57 2.42 2.28
C ALA A 48 9.06 2.64 2.00
N PHE A 49 9.93 2.09 2.85
CA PHE A 49 11.36 2.34 2.79
C PHE A 49 12.16 1.06 2.80
N GLN A 50 13.30 1.09 2.13
CA GLN A 50 14.38 0.13 2.26
C GLN A 50 15.56 0.84 2.94
N ASN A 51 16.14 0.23 3.96
CA ASN A 51 17.32 0.79 4.61
C ASN A 51 18.46 0.74 3.59
N ASP A 52 19.06 1.89 3.32
CA ASP A 52 20.32 1.96 2.58
C ASP A 52 21.38 2.46 3.55
N GLY A 53 22.52 1.79 3.57
CA GLY A 53 23.67 2.21 4.38
C GLY A 53 24.25 3.56 3.93
N GLY A 54 23.70 4.18 2.89
CA GLY A 54 24.08 5.47 2.32
C GLY A 54 22.87 6.30 1.84
N GLN A 55 22.93 7.61 2.07
CA GLN A 55 21.80 8.54 2.08
C GLN A 55 21.02 8.70 0.75
N SER A 56 19.73 8.34 0.77
CA SER A 56 18.74 8.74 -0.28
C SER A 56 17.59 9.64 0.22
N THR A 57 17.37 9.74 1.53
CA THR A 57 16.34 10.60 2.16
C THR A 57 16.89 11.31 3.40
N SER A 58 16.09 12.15 4.08
CA SER A 58 16.49 12.81 5.34
C SER A 58 16.78 11.83 6.47
N THR A 59 16.30 10.59 6.38
CA THR A 59 16.61 9.49 7.31
C THR A 59 17.76 8.61 6.82
N GLY A 60 18.18 8.77 5.57
CA GLY A 60 19.22 7.96 4.93
C GLY A 60 18.69 6.81 4.08
N ASP A 61 17.39 6.51 4.13
CA ASP A 61 16.79 5.31 3.52
C ASP A 61 16.34 5.55 2.07
N ILE A 62 16.17 4.47 1.29
CA ILE A 62 15.57 4.50 -0.04
C ILE A 62 14.05 4.51 0.09
N LEU A 63 13.40 5.55 -0.44
CA LEU A 63 11.95 5.60 -0.59
C LEU A 63 11.52 4.69 -1.75
N LEU A 64 10.63 3.74 -1.48
CA LEU A 64 10.02 2.88 -2.49
C LEU A 64 8.74 3.54 -3.05
N PRO A 65 8.37 3.25 -4.31
CA PRO A 65 7.11 3.72 -4.88
C PRO A 65 5.91 3.33 -4.00
N THR A 66 5.14 4.33 -3.58
CA THR A 66 3.93 4.17 -2.77
C THR A 66 2.84 5.08 -3.31
N MET A 67 1.58 4.78 -2.97
CA MET A 67 0.45 5.65 -3.33
C MET A 67 0.55 6.93 -2.49
N ASP A 68 0.87 8.04 -3.15
CA ASP A 68 1.02 9.36 -2.54
C ASP A 68 -0.33 10.08 -2.38
N GLU A 69 -1.31 9.75 -3.22
CA GLU A 69 -2.67 10.26 -3.11
C GLU A 69 -3.47 9.56 -1.99
N GLN A 70 -3.54 10.20 -0.81
CA GLN A 70 -4.38 9.74 0.29
C GLN A 70 -5.87 10.03 0.01
N ARG A 71 -6.51 9.11 -0.72
CA ARG A 71 -7.95 9.12 -0.99
C ARG A 71 -8.69 8.12 -0.11
N CYS A 72 -9.94 8.47 0.22
CA CYS A 72 -10.83 7.62 0.99
C CYS A 72 -11.13 6.34 0.21
N PRO A 73 -10.91 5.14 0.77
CA PRO A 73 -11.17 3.89 0.07
C PRO A 73 -12.67 3.61 -0.15
N ILE A 74 -13.55 4.33 0.55
CA ILE A 74 -15.02 4.15 0.45
C ILE A 74 -15.63 5.04 -0.62
N CYS A 75 -15.26 6.33 -0.65
CA CYS A 75 -15.90 7.30 -1.56
C CYS A 75 -14.94 8.03 -2.51
N GLY A 76 -13.64 7.73 -2.48
CA GLY A 76 -12.62 8.31 -3.36
C GLY A 76 -12.27 9.77 -3.11
N ARG A 77 -12.90 10.41 -2.11
CA ARG A 77 -12.64 11.82 -1.73
C ARG A 77 -11.34 11.96 -0.94
N GLU A 78 -10.87 13.19 -0.84
CA GLU A 78 -9.69 13.54 -0.03
C GLU A 78 -9.87 13.12 1.44
N THR A 79 -8.79 12.61 2.02
CA THR A 79 -8.70 12.33 3.45
C THR A 79 -7.81 13.32 4.16
N PHE A 80 -8.14 13.62 5.41
CA PHE A 80 -7.29 14.39 6.30
C PHE A 80 -6.37 13.43 7.07
N ARG A 81 -5.06 13.64 6.94
CA ARG A 81 -4.05 12.97 7.77
C ARG A 81 -4.09 13.53 9.19
N THR A 82 -4.35 12.68 10.18
CA THR A 82 -4.29 13.08 11.59
C THR A 82 -2.85 13.07 12.12
N GLY A 83 -2.64 13.52 13.36
CA GLY A 83 -1.34 13.43 14.03
C GLY A 83 -0.93 12.01 14.42
N ALA A 84 -1.81 11.00 14.33
CA ALA A 84 -1.48 9.63 14.66
C ALA A 84 -0.71 8.97 13.50
N SER A 85 0.54 8.59 13.76
CA SER A 85 1.39 7.88 12.82
C SER A 85 2.28 6.87 13.53
N VAL A 86 2.67 5.81 12.83
CA VAL A 86 3.48 4.72 13.38
C VAL A 86 4.41 4.14 12.32
N ARG A 87 5.66 3.87 12.72
CA ARG A 87 6.60 3.05 11.96
C ARG A 87 6.29 1.59 12.19
N MET A 88 6.09 0.82 11.11
CA MET A 88 5.89 -0.62 11.21
C MET A 88 6.96 -1.35 10.40
N ALA A 89 7.74 -2.19 11.07
CA ALA A 89 8.68 -3.10 10.42
C ALA A 89 8.00 -4.48 10.25
N PRO A 90 8.18 -5.16 9.09
CA PRO A 90 7.79 -6.55 8.95
C PRO A 90 8.51 -7.41 10.00
N THR A 91 7.86 -8.48 10.47
CA THR A 91 8.55 -9.50 11.28
C THR A 91 9.65 -10.17 10.45
N GLN A 92 10.72 -10.61 11.12
CA GLN A 92 11.76 -11.44 10.50
C GLN A 92 11.19 -12.77 9.99
N ASP A 93 10.20 -13.33 10.68
CA ASP A 93 9.55 -14.58 10.28
C ASP A 93 8.19 -14.34 9.59
N GLN A 94 8.22 -14.28 8.26
CA GLN A 94 7.05 -14.17 7.38
C GLN A 94 6.60 -15.52 6.80
N ARG A 95 7.06 -16.66 7.37
CA ARG A 95 6.83 -18.01 6.81
C ARG A 95 5.51 -18.63 7.23
N LEU A 96 4.92 -18.15 8.33
CA LEU A 96 3.59 -18.58 8.76
C LEU A 96 2.54 -17.87 7.91
N PRO A 97 1.44 -18.55 7.51
CA PRO A 97 0.38 -17.91 6.77
C PRO A 97 -0.27 -16.85 7.66
N ARG A 98 0.11 -15.60 7.43
CA ARG A 98 -0.67 -14.45 7.86
C ARG A 98 -1.86 -14.41 6.92
N LYS A 99 -2.92 -15.15 7.27
CA LYS A 99 -4.20 -14.99 6.57
C LYS A 99 -4.50 -13.50 6.58
N PRO A 100 -4.61 -12.83 5.42
CA PRO A 100 -5.11 -11.48 5.37
C PRO A 100 -6.42 -11.45 6.17
N GLY A 101 -6.66 -10.41 6.97
CA GLY A 101 -7.88 -10.34 7.79
C GLY A 101 -9.18 -10.30 6.97
N VAL A 102 -9.06 -10.23 5.64
CA VAL A 102 -10.13 -10.24 4.65
C VAL A 102 -9.73 -11.18 3.52
N ASP A 103 -10.54 -12.21 3.28
CA ASP A 103 -10.41 -13.04 2.07
C ASP A 103 -11.00 -12.26 0.90
N TYR A 104 -10.14 -11.82 -0.02
CA TYR A 104 -10.60 -11.22 -1.28
C TYR A 104 -10.97 -12.31 -2.27
N ALA A 105 -12.05 -12.11 -3.02
CA ALA A 105 -12.34 -12.94 -4.18
C ALA A 105 -11.24 -12.70 -5.23
N VAL A 106 -10.43 -13.72 -5.49
CA VAL A 106 -9.44 -13.68 -6.57
C VAL A 106 -10.19 -13.92 -7.87
N ALA A 107 -10.24 -12.91 -8.73
CA ALA A 107 -10.74 -13.09 -10.08
C ALA A 107 -9.76 -13.97 -10.86
N PRO A 108 -10.21 -14.97 -11.64
CA PRO A 108 -9.32 -15.73 -12.52
C PRO A 108 -8.69 -14.79 -13.54
N ILE A 109 -7.39 -14.96 -13.78
CA ILE A 109 -6.67 -14.20 -14.79
C ILE A 109 -6.96 -14.82 -16.15
N GLU A 110 -7.73 -14.11 -16.97
CA GLU A 110 -7.98 -14.42 -18.38
C GLU A 110 -7.45 -13.26 -19.22
N TYR A 111 -6.85 -13.52 -20.38
CA TYR A 111 -6.29 -12.47 -21.25
C TYR A 111 -7.07 -12.35 -22.56
N ASP A 112 -7.19 -11.11 -23.05
CA ASP A 112 -7.58 -10.84 -24.43
C ASP A 112 -6.43 -11.20 -25.38
N GLU A 113 -6.74 -11.62 -26.61
CA GLU A 113 -5.73 -11.91 -27.64
C GLU A 113 -4.83 -10.71 -27.96
#